data_AF-C3MK15-F1
#
_entry.id   AF-C3MK15-F1
#
_cell.length_a   1.000
_cell.length_b   1.000
_cell.length_c   1.000
_cell.angle_alpha   90.00
_cell.angle_beta   90.00
_cell.angle_gamma   90.00
#
_symmetry.space_group_name_H-M   'P 1'
#
loop_
_entity.id
_entity.type
_entity.pdbx_description
1 polymer ?
#
loop_
_entity_poly.entity_id
_entity_poly.type
_entity_poly.pdbx_seq_one_letter_code
_entity_poly.pdbx_strand_id
1 'polypeptide(L)' 'MISKDWGMDIISFRLPPEMNAKLEKIAHKKRISKSELIRMAIVEYISNHGE' A
#
# COMPACT_ATOMS: atom_id res chain seq x y z
N MET A 1 -28.65 -9.67 -3.70
CA MET A 1 -28.00 -8.51 -3.05
C MET A 1 -27.02 -9.03 -2.01
N ILE A 2 -25.73 -8.95 -2.29
CA ILE A 2 -24.70 -8.91 -1.25
C ILE A 2 -23.85 -7.70 -1.62
N SER A 3 -24.16 -6.55 -1.04
CA SER A 3 -23.18 -5.47 -1.00
C SER A 3 -22.00 -6.03 -0.21
N LYS A 4 -20.91 -6.38 -0.90
CA LYS A 4 -19.61 -6.47 -0.23
C LYS A 4 -19.33 -5.04 0.25
N ASP A 5 -19.74 -4.74 1.47
CA ASP A 5 -19.19 -3.60 2.20
C ASP A 5 -17.70 -3.89 2.31
N TRP A 6 -16.92 -3.29 1.41
CA TRP A 6 -15.48 -3.24 1.58
C TRP A 6 -15.25 -2.42 2.85
N GLY A 7 -15.08 -3.11 3.98
CA GLY A 7 -14.63 -2.47 5.21
C GLY A 7 -13.36 -1.70 4.91
N MET A 8 -13.31 -0.43 5.31
CA MET A 8 -12.07 0.34 5.26
C MET A 8 -11.17 -0.14 6.42
N ASP A 9 -10.63 -1.35 6.29
CA ASP A 9 -9.74 -1.92 7.30
C ASP A 9 -8.48 -1.06 7.38
N ILE A 10 -8.26 -0.43 8.54
CA ILE A 10 -7.08 0.37 8.80
C ILE A 10 -5.97 -0.57 9.26
N ILE A 11 -5.04 -0.85 8.36
CA ILE A 11 -3.85 -1.65 8.66
C ILE A 11 -2.71 -0.70 9.06
N SER A 12 -2.14 -0.91 10.25
CA SER A 12 -0.97 -0.19 10.74
C SER A 12 0.18 -1.16 10.94
N PHE A 13 1.35 -0.82 10.41
CA PHE A 13 2.59 -1.60 10.61
C PHE A 13 3.77 -0.65 10.78
N ARG A 14 4.80 -1.13 11.49
CA ARG A 14 6.04 -0.36 11.70
C ARG A 14 7.01 -0.66 10.57
N LEU A 15 7.70 0.38 10.13
CA LEU A 15 8.73 0.30 9.10
C LEU A 15 10.08 0.77 9.67
N PRO A 16 11.20 0.20 9.19
CA PRO A 16 12.50 0.81 9.35
C PRO A 16 12.47 2.27 8.87
N PRO A 17 13.12 3.22 9.57
CA PRO A 17 13.07 4.64 9.21
C PRO A 17 13.50 4.92 7.75
N GLU A 18 14.55 4.23 7.29
CA GLU A 18 15.06 4.37 5.92
C GLU A 18 14.03 3.93 4.87
N MET A 19 13.30 2.84 5.14
CA MET A 19 12.26 2.34 4.25
C MET A 19 11.07 3.31 4.21
N ASN A 20 10.66 3.84 5.36
CA ASN A 20 9.60 4.85 5.42
C ASN A 20 9.96 6.11 4.62
N ALA A 21 11.19 6.62 4.78
CA ALA A 21 11.68 7.78 4.04
C ALA A 21 11.73 7.52 2.52
N LYS A 22 12.15 6.33 2.11
CA LYS A 22 12.18 5.94 0.68
C LYS A 22 10.77 5.89 0.09
N LEU A 23 9.80 5.32 0.80
CA LEU A 23 8.41 5.26 0.37
C LEU A 23 7.80 6.66 0.24
N GLU A 24 8.03 7.56 1.21
CA GLU A 24 7.56 8.94 1.12
C GLU A 24 8.12 9.66 -0.11
N LYS A 25 9.43 9.53 -0.36
CA LYS A 25 10.08 10.14 -1.52
C LYS A 25 9.47 9.65 -2.84
N ILE A 26 9.16 8.36 -2.93
CA ILE A 26 8.55 7.76 -4.14
C ILE A 26 7.10 8.22 -4.29
N ALA A 27 6.32 8.21 -3.21
CA ALA A 27 4.92 8.62 -3.21
C ALA A 27 4.79 10.10 -3.62
N HIS A 28 5.64 10.97 -3.08
CA HIS A 28 5.73 12.38 -3.46
C HIS A 28 6.05 12.55 -4.96
N LYS A 29 7.04 11.83 -5.49
CA LYS A 29 7.38 11.87 -6.92
C LYS A 29 6.21 11.44 -7.82
N LYS A 30 5.42 10.46 -7.37
CA LYS A 30 4.25 9.93 -8.08
C LYS A 30 2.96 10.73 -7.83
N ARG A 31 2.98 11.73 -6.94
CA ARG A 31 1.80 12.51 -6.50
C ARG A 31 0.65 11.63 -5.96
N ILE A 32 0.99 10.57 -5.25
CA ILE A 32 0.04 9.67 -4.59
C ILE A 32 0.33 9.61 -3.08
N SER A 33 -0.62 9.12 -2.29
CA SER A 33 -0.37 8.90 -0.86
C SER A 33 0.57 7.71 -0.64
N LYS A 34 1.32 7.71 0.47
CA LYS A 34 2.15 6.56 0.85
C LYS A 34 1.32 5.28 1.02
N SER A 35 0.13 5.38 1.62
CA SER A 35 -0.78 4.25 1.79
C SER A 35 -1.26 3.68 0.45
N GLU A 36 -1.49 4.54 -0.56
CA GLU A 36 -1.82 4.11 -1.91
C GLU A 36 -0.65 3.41 -2.59
N LEU A 37 0.56 3.96 -2.49
CA LEU A 37 1.78 3.31 -2.99
C LEU A 37 1.95 1.91 -2.38
N ILE A 38 1.75 1.77 -1.07
CA ILE A 38 1.83 0.48 -0.36
C ILE A 38 0.78 -0.49 -0.89
N ARG A 39 -0.48 -0.06 -1.03
CA ARG A 39 -1.55 -0.92 -1.57
C ARG A 39 -1.23 -1.42 -2.98
N MET A 40 -0.75 -0.54 -3.86
CA MET A 40 -0.34 -0.91 -5.20
C MET A 40 0.79 -1.95 -5.18
N ALA A 41 1.80 -1.76 -4.33
CA ALA A 41 2.91 -2.69 -4.20
C ALA A 41 2.47 -4.06 -3.68
N ILE A 42 1.51 -4.11 -2.75
CA ILE A 42 0.93 -5.37 -2.25
C ILE A 42 0.19 -6.10 -3.38
N VAL A 43 -0.66 -5.39 -4.14
CA VAL A 43 -1.39 -5.96 -5.28
C VAL A 43 -0.41 -6.47 -6.35
N GLU A 44 0.60 -5.67 -6.69
CA GLU A 44 1.64 -6.06 -7.65
C GLU A 44 2.42 -7.30 -7.19
N TYR A 45 2.78 -7.37 -5.91
CA TYR A 45 3.48 -8.53 -5.35
C TYR A 45 2.62 -9.80 -5.46
N ILE A 46 1.35 -9.72 -5.04
CA ILE A 46 0.41 -10.85 -5.10
C ILE A 46 0.15 -11.27 -6.55
N SER A 47 -0.05 -10.34 -7.49
CA SER A 47 -0.29 -10.71 -8.90
C SER A 47 0.90 -11.41 -9.56
N ASN A 48 2.12 -11.17 -9.08
CA ASN A 48 3.35 -11.74 -9.65
C ASN A 48 3.87 -12.98 -8.90
N HIS A 49 3.47 -13.18 -7.64
CA HIS A 49 4.01 -14.23 -6.76
C HIS A 49 2.94 -15.00 -5.96
N GLY A 50 1.69 -14.55 -5.98
CA GLY A 50 0.56 -15.29 -5.45
C GLY A 50 0.17 -16.37 -6.45
N GLU A 51 0.00 -17.60 -5.95
CA GLU A 51 -0.41 -18.78 -6.73
C GLU A 51 -1.67 -18.56 -7.59
#